data_AF-T1AGZ3-F1
#
_entry.id   AF-T1AGZ3-F1
#
_cell.length_a   1.000
_cell.length_b   1.000
_cell.length_c   1.000
_cell.angle_alpha   90.00
_cell.angle_beta   90.00
_cell.angle_gamma   90.00
#
_symmetry.space_group_name_H-M   'P 1'
#
loop_
_entity.id
_entity.type
_entity.pdbx_description
1 polymer ?
#
loop_
_entity_poly.entity_id
_entity_poly.type
_entity_poly.pdbx_seq_one_letter_code
_entity_poly.pdbx_strand_id
1 'polypeptide(L)'
;MFPILSALIATLLVGTVLSFLAGKSARWVALATSVVFLAEVAYLLLQFPGWPGFASGVPQFVDGESYAWIHLGWLQVNYTVGIDGISLVLLFLTAILQLATVVYSWGETKKPAAWFGLLLLTCLGCVGVFVALDVLLFFLFWEAVLVPMFFIIGYWGGPRRRYAAIKFFIYTHVASVVVLVGLLVMAFYSGAGSFDYGAIYAAAPDLSVVQQSLVFVALLFGFGVKFPIVPFHTWLPDAHVEAPTGGSVLLAGLLLKLGGYGLIRWAVLVLPSGFLHMDPLVYFIAFVSIAWGSVVALSQRDLKRMV
;
A
#
# COMPACT_ATOMS: atom_id res chain seq x y z
N MET A 1 3.16 4.05 -26.33
CA MET A 1 3.39 5.11 -25.32
C MET A 1 4.61 4.71 -24.50
N PHE A 2 5.36 5.67 -23.95
CA PHE A 2 6.47 5.35 -23.03
C PHE A 2 5.88 4.70 -21.75
N PRO A 3 6.40 3.55 -21.28
CA PRO A 3 5.83 2.83 -20.14
C PRO A 3 6.23 3.49 -18.82
N ILE A 4 5.57 4.61 -18.52
CA ILE A 4 5.90 5.50 -17.39
C ILE A 4 5.64 4.84 -16.03
N LEU A 5 4.64 3.94 -15.92
CA LEU A 5 4.35 3.23 -14.66
C LEU A 5 5.38 2.14 -14.37
N SER A 6 5.87 1.48 -15.42
CA SER A 6 7.00 0.57 -15.31
C SER A 6 8.29 1.34 -15.01
N ALA A 7 8.47 2.54 -15.60
CA ALA A 7 9.62 3.40 -15.37
C ALA A 7 9.72 3.88 -13.91
N LEU A 8 8.62 4.33 -13.29
CA LEU A 8 8.64 4.77 -11.89
C LEU A 8 8.96 3.63 -10.91
N ILE A 9 8.47 2.41 -11.19
CA ILE A 9 8.82 1.20 -10.43
C ILE A 9 10.32 0.92 -10.60
N ALA A 10 10.82 0.97 -11.84
CA ALA A 10 12.23 0.74 -12.14
C ALA A 10 13.15 1.79 -11.48
N THR A 11 12.78 3.08 -11.51
CA THR A 11 13.49 4.18 -10.84
C THR A 11 13.66 3.89 -9.35
N LEU A 12 12.57 3.52 -8.66
CA LEU A 12 12.63 3.20 -7.23
C LEU A 12 13.40 1.90 -6.94
N LEU A 13 13.26 0.88 -7.78
CA LEU A 13 13.99 -0.38 -7.63
C LEU A 13 15.50 -0.18 -7.82
N VAL A 14 15.92 0.48 -8.90
CA VAL A 14 17.32 0.79 -9.18
C VAL A 14 17.89 1.68 -8.07
N GLY A 15 17.18 2.73 -7.68
CA GLY A 15 17.59 3.59 -6.57
C GLY A 15 17.75 2.83 -5.25
N THR A 16 16.86 1.88 -4.97
CA THR A 16 16.93 1.00 -3.79
C THR A 16 18.21 0.17 -3.81
N VAL A 17 18.46 -0.56 -4.90
CA VAL A 17 19.66 -1.41 -5.05
C VAL A 17 20.92 -0.56 -4.96
N LEU A 18 21.00 0.55 -5.70
CA LEU A 18 22.15 1.45 -5.66
C LEU A 18 22.37 2.02 -4.27
N SER A 19 21.32 2.36 -3.52
CA SER A 19 21.45 2.88 -2.15
C SER A 19 22.06 1.84 -1.21
N PHE A 20 21.68 0.56 -1.32
CA PHE A 20 22.30 -0.51 -0.54
C PHE A 20 23.79 -0.70 -0.86
N LEU A 21 24.21 -0.41 -2.09
CA LEU A 21 25.61 -0.55 -2.55
C LEU A 21 26.45 0.72 -2.32
N ALA A 22 25.82 1.88 -2.16
CA ALA A 22 26.50 3.19 -2.15
C ALA A 22 27.17 3.58 -0.82
N GLY A 23 27.09 2.75 0.22
CA GLY A 23 27.75 3.00 1.50
C GLY A 23 27.35 4.37 2.12
N LYS A 24 28.33 5.26 2.33
CA LYS A 24 28.11 6.62 2.88
C LYS A 24 27.44 7.59 1.90
N SER A 25 27.47 7.27 0.60
CA SER A 25 26.89 8.08 -0.47
C SER A 25 25.42 7.75 -0.74
N ALA A 26 24.85 6.77 -0.04
CA ALA A 26 23.45 6.35 -0.20
C ALA A 26 22.43 7.49 -0.07
N ARG A 27 22.72 8.51 0.75
CA ARG A 27 21.86 9.71 0.88
C ARG A 27 21.68 10.46 -0.44
N TRP A 28 22.74 10.54 -1.25
CA TRP A 28 22.72 11.22 -2.54
C TRP A 28 21.97 10.40 -3.59
N VAL A 29 22.17 9.08 -3.58
CA VAL A 29 21.41 8.16 -4.43
C VAL A 29 19.92 8.25 -4.12
N ALA A 30 19.56 8.22 -2.83
CA ALA A 30 18.16 8.34 -2.43
C ALA A 30 17.56 9.70 -2.73
N LEU A 31 18.31 10.79 -2.59
CA LEU A 31 17.85 12.12 -2.98
C LEU A 31 17.59 12.19 -4.49
N ALA A 32 18.57 11.78 -5.30
CA ALA A 32 18.44 11.77 -6.75
C ALA A 32 17.24 10.91 -7.19
N THR A 33 17.11 9.70 -6.64
CA THR A 33 15.97 8.81 -6.92
C THR A 33 14.65 9.47 -6.54
N SER A 34 14.57 10.12 -5.37
CA SER A 34 13.33 10.76 -4.90
C SER A 34 12.95 11.98 -5.75
N VAL A 35 13.93 12.73 -6.26
CA VAL A 35 13.69 13.87 -7.16
C VAL A 35 13.23 13.39 -8.53
N VAL A 36 13.86 12.36 -9.09
CA VAL A 36 13.42 11.75 -10.37
C VAL A 36 12.01 11.19 -10.22
N PHE A 37 11.74 10.44 -9.15
CA PHE A 37 10.41 9.91 -8.88
C PHE A 37 9.34 11.01 -8.75
N LEU A 38 9.66 12.11 -8.05
CA LEU A 38 8.75 13.25 -7.98
C LEU A 38 8.50 13.89 -9.36
N ALA A 39 9.51 13.96 -10.22
CA ALA A 39 9.36 14.47 -11.58
C ALA A 39 8.49 13.55 -12.45
N GLU A 40 8.65 12.22 -12.33
CA GLU A 40 7.81 11.23 -13.02
C GLU A 40 6.34 11.36 -12.59
N VAL A 41 6.07 11.52 -11.30
CA VAL A 41 4.71 11.71 -10.78
C VAL A 41 4.14 13.09 -11.17
N ALA A 42 4.96 14.14 -11.18
CA ALA A 42 4.54 15.46 -11.67
C ALA A 42 4.19 15.41 -13.16
N TYR A 43 4.95 14.66 -13.96
CA TYR A 43 4.62 14.41 -15.36
C TYR A 43 3.27 13.68 -15.50
N LEU A 44 3.02 12.63 -14.70
CA LEU A 44 1.71 11.95 -14.67
C LEU A 44 0.56 12.92 -14.35
N LEU A 45 0.73 13.78 -13.34
CA LEU A 45 -0.27 14.79 -12.97
C LEU A 45 -0.59 15.76 -14.09
N LEU A 46 0.39 16.15 -14.91
CA LEU A 46 0.19 17.06 -16.04
C LEU A 46 -0.52 16.36 -17.21
N GLN A 47 -0.30 15.06 -17.40
CA GLN A 47 -0.91 14.29 -18.48
C GLN A 47 -2.33 13.80 -18.13
N PHE A 48 -2.63 13.60 -16.85
CA PHE A 48 -3.87 12.96 -16.39
C PHE A 48 -5.17 13.71 -16.78
N PRO A 49 -5.27 15.06 -16.70
CA PRO A 49 -6.47 15.79 -17.14
C PRO A 49 -6.76 15.69 -18.65
N GLY A 50 -5.78 15.27 -19.46
CA GLY A 50 -5.91 15.11 -20.90
C GLY A 50 -6.28 13.70 -21.36
N TRP A 51 -6.38 12.73 -20.44
CA TRP A 51 -6.61 11.33 -20.82
C TRP A 51 -8.11 11.02 -20.95
N PRO A 52 -8.54 10.34 -22.04
CA PRO A 52 -9.91 9.85 -22.18
C PRO A 52 -10.31 9.00 -20.96
N GLY A 53 -11.33 9.42 -20.21
CA GLY A 53 -11.81 8.67 -19.05
C GLY A 53 -11.50 9.27 -17.68
N PHE A 54 -10.98 10.51 -17.59
CA PHE A 54 -10.81 11.24 -16.31
C PHE A 54 -12.07 11.22 -15.44
N ALA A 55 -13.26 11.34 -16.06
CA ALA A 55 -14.54 11.33 -15.36
C ALA A 55 -15.09 9.92 -15.04
N SER A 56 -14.47 8.85 -15.55
CA SER A 56 -15.05 7.50 -15.55
C SER A 56 -14.64 6.62 -14.35
N GLY A 57 -13.60 7.00 -13.60
CA GLY A 57 -13.06 6.18 -12.50
C GLY A 57 -12.40 4.87 -12.94
N VAL A 58 -12.30 4.61 -14.25
CA VAL A 58 -11.62 3.46 -14.83
C VAL A 58 -10.11 3.68 -14.74
N PRO A 59 -9.31 2.66 -14.35
CA PRO A 59 -7.86 2.76 -14.43
C PRO A 59 -7.39 3.14 -15.84
N GLN A 60 -6.56 4.17 -15.90
CA GLN A 60 -5.93 4.71 -17.09
C GLN A 60 -4.46 4.28 -17.15
N PHE A 61 -3.78 4.61 -18.25
CA PHE A 61 -2.39 4.21 -18.51
C PHE A 61 -2.18 2.68 -18.51
N VAL A 62 -3.28 1.91 -18.62
CA VAL A 62 -3.26 0.45 -18.76
C VAL A 62 -2.79 0.06 -20.17
N ASP A 63 -3.13 0.89 -21.17
CA ASP A 63 -2.86 0.64 -22.57
C ASP A 63 -1.36 0.60 -22.87
N GLY A 64 -0.83 -0.62 -23.01
CA GLY A 64 0.58 -0.88 -23.30
C GLY A 64 1.45 -1.19 -22.08
N GLU A 65 0.87 -1.33 -20.89
CA GLU A 65 1.57 -1.75 -19.66
C GLU A 65 0.94 -3.00 -19.02
N SER A 66 0.38 -3.89 -19.86
CA SER A 66 -0.03 -5.25 -19.48
C SER A 66 0.82 -6.28 -20.22
N TYR A 67 1.58 -7.06 -19.47
CA TYR A 67 2.47 -8.09 -20.00
C TYR A 67 2.17 -9.43 -19.33
N ALA A 68 2.15 -10.50 -20.11
CA ALA A 68 2.06 -11.85 -19.55
C ALA A 68 3.29 -12.14 -18.69
N TRP A 69 3.07 -12.60 -17.45
CA TRP A 69 4.15 -12.84 -16.50
C TRP A 69 4.29 -14.32 -16.13
N ILE A 70 3.23 -14.95 -15.63
CA ILE A 70 3.25 -16.38 -15.26
C ILE A 70 2.02 -17.07 -15.86
N HIS A 71 2.27 -18.12 -16.63
CA HIS A 71 1.23 -18.98 -17.21
C HIS A 71 1.17 -20.30 -16.43
N LEU A 72 0.06 -20.56 -15.73
CA LEU A 72 -0.15 -21.80 -14.96
C LEU A 72 -1.09 -22.79 -15.69
N GLY A 73 -1.42 -22.51 -16.95
CA GLY A 73 -2.33 -23.32 -17.78
C GLY A 73 -3.81 -23.07 -17.48
N TRP A 74 -4.21 -23.15 -16.22
CA TRP A 74 -5.57 -22.86 -15.74
C TRP A 74 -5.75 -21.41 -15.26
N LEU A 75 -4.67 -20.64 -15.23
CA LEU A 75 -4.66 -19.28 -14.71
C LEU A 75 -3.56 -18.45 -15.38
N GLN A 76 -3.95 -17.23 -15.74
CA GLN A 76 -3.09 -16.20 -16.26
C GLN A 76 -2.73 -15.19 -15.16
N VAL A 77 -1.44 -14.99 -14.91
CA VAL A 77 -0.92 -13.90 -14.05
C VAL A 77 -0.20 -12.91 -14.94
N ASN A 78 -0.57 -11.64 -14.83
CA ASN A 78 -0.02 -10.57 -15.66
C ASN A 78 0.74 -9.57 -14.80
N TYR A 79 1.76 -8.96 -15.39
CA TYR A 79 2.22 -7.65 -14.95
C TYR A 79 1.29 -6.63 -15.61
N THR A 80 0.16 -6.34 -14.97
CA THR A 80 -0.74 -5.25 -15.37
C THR A 80 -0.57 -4.11 -14.37
N VAL A 81 -0.16 -2.94 -14.86
CA VAL A 81 -0.12 -1.71 -14.07
C VAL A 81 -1.01 -0.63 -14.68
N GLY A 82 -1.60 0.20 -13.83
CA GLY A 82 -2.46 1.30 -14.23
C GLY A 82 -2.76 2.23 -13.07
N ILE A 83 -3.26 3.43 -13.38
CA ILE A 83 -3.58 4.45 -12.39
C ILE A 83 -4.94 5.09 -12.64
N ASP A 84 -5.66 5.43 -11.61
CA ASP A 84 -6.81 6.33 -11.67
C ASP A 84 -6.60 7.54 -10.75
N GLY A 85 -7.66 8.33 -10.52
CA GLY A 85 -7.58 9.51 -9.65
C GLY A 85 -7.18 9.18 -8.20
N ILE A 86 -7.60 8.03 -7.67
CA ILE A 86 -7.24 7.60 -6.31
C ILE A 86 -5.75 7.25 -6.26
N SER A 87 -5.28 6.43 -7.19
CA SER A 87 -3.87 6.04 -7.27
C SER A 87 -2.98 7.26 -7.49
N LEU A 88 -3.35 8.19 -8.36
CA LEU A 88 -2.53 9.37 -8.68
C LEU A 88 -2.32 10.27 -7.46
N VAL A 89 -3.37 10.54 -6.67
CA VAL A 89 -3.26 11.33 -5.44
C VAL A 89 -2.32 10.66 -4.44
N LEU A 90 -2.41 9.33 -4.32
CA LEU A 90 -1.56 8.55 -3.41
C LEU A 90 -0.10 8.46 -3.90
N LEU A 91 0.13 8.38 -5.21
CA LEU A 91 1.47 8.47 -5.80
C LEU A 91 2.10 9.84 -5.54
N PHE A 92 1.33 10.92 -5.70
CA PHE A 92 1.81 12.27 -5.41
C PHE A 92 2.16 12.47 -3.95
N LEU A 93 1.30 12.01 -3.04
CA LEU A 93 1.59 11.99 -1.60
C LEU A 93 2.87 11.19 -1.31
N THR A 94 3.01 10.02 -1.94
CA THR A 94 4.19 9.16 -1.79
C THR A 94 5.47 9.85 -2.24
N ALA A 95 5.46 10.55 -3.37
CA ALA A 95 6.61 11.28 -3.88
C ALA A 95 7.05 12.42 -2.94
N ILE A 96 6.09 13.21 -2.44
CA ILE A 96 6.39 14.30 -1.50
C ILE A 96 6.95 13.76 -0.19
N LEU A 97 6.29 12.76 0.41
CA LEU A 97 6.72 12.22 1.69
C LEU A 97 8.06 11.49 1.57
N GLN A 98 8.31 10.81 0.46
CA GLN A 98 9.60 10.17 0.21
C GLN A 98 10.72 11.20 0.17
N LEU A 99 10.57 12.27 -0.62
CA LEU A 99 11.57 13.34 -0.70
C LEU A 99 11.79 14.01 0.66
N ALA A 100 10.70 14.39 1.34
CA ALA A 100 10.77 15.01 2.66
C ALA A 100 11.47 14.11 3.69
N THR A 101 11.19 12.81 3.67
CA THR A 101 11.80 11.83 4.60
C THR A 101 13.29 11.65 4.34
N VAL A 102 13.72 11.61 3.07
CA VAL A 102 15.13 11.54 2.68
C VAL A 102 15.89 12.80 3.13
N VAL A 103 15.32 13.99 2.90
CA VAL A 103 15.90 15.27 3.33
C VAL A 103 15.98 15.34 4.86
N TYR A 104 14.92 14.95 5.57
CA TYR A 104 14.93 14.90 7.03
C TYR A 104 16.01 13.96 7.58
N SER A 105 16.22 12.83 6.89
CA SER A 105 17.16 11.80 7.30
C SER A 105 18.60 12.04 6.86
N TRP A 106 18.93 13.24 6.35
CA TRP A 106 20.25 13.55 5.76
C TRP A 106 21.44 13.27 6.69
N GLY A 107 21.22 13.48 8.00
CA GLY A 107 22.20 13.28 9.06
C GLY A 107 22.32 11.84 9.56
N GLU A 108 21.61 10.87 9.00
CA GLU A 108 21.68 9.47 9.44
C GLU A 108 23.07 8.87 9.12
N THR A 109 23.73 8.37 10.16
CA THR A 109 25.09 7.81 10.10
C THR A 109 25.16 6.34 10.46
N LYS A 110 24.11 5.80 11.11
CA LYS A 110 24.00 4.39 11.49
C LYS A 110 23.54 3.58 10.28
N LYS A 111 24.49 2.93 9.61
CA LYS A 111 24.26 2.13 8.39
C LYS A 111 23.46 2.90 7.32
N PRO A 112 23.98 4.03 6.80
CA PRO A 112 23.27 4.89 5.87
C PRO A 112 22.78 4.15 4.61
N ALA A 113 23.60 3.26 4.05
CA ALA A 113 23.19 2.42 2.91
C ALA A 113 21.92 1.60 3.17
N ALA A 114 21.86 0.94 4.33
CA ALA A 114 20.69 0.16 4.71
C ALA A 114 19.50 1.08 5.00
N TRP A 115 19.70 2.19 5.70
CA TRP A 115 18.63 3.14 6.02
C TRP A 115 17.95 3.67 4.76
N PHE A 116 18.71 4.29 3.86
CA PHE A 116 18.18 4.88 2.63
C PHE A 116 17.66 3.83 1.64
N GLY A 117 18.31 2.67 1.55
CA GLY A 117 17.80 1.54 0.78
C GLY A 117 16.44 1.06 1.27
N LEU A 118 16.26 0.92 2.59
CA LEU A 118 14.96 0.52 3.17
C LEU A 118 13.89 1.60 3.00
N LEU A 119 14.22 2.89 3.09
CA LEU A 119 13.26 3.97 2.81
C LEU A 119 12.74 3.90 1.35
N LEU A 120 13.64 3.76 0.39
CA LEU A 120 13.25 3.60 -1.02
C LEU A 120 12.49 2.30 -1.28
N LEU A 121 12.85 1.21 -0.60
CA LEU A 121 12.14 -0.07 -0.71
C LEU A 121 10.70 0.03 -0.16
N THR A 122 10.51 0.75 0.96
CA THR A 122 9.17 1.06 1.47
C THR A 122 8.37 1.86 0.44
N CYS A 123 8.99 2.88 -0.17
CA CYS A 123 8.37 3.67 -1.24
C CYS A 123 7.99 2.81 -2.44
N LEU A 124 8.90 1.97 -2.94
CA LEU A 124 8.69 1.03 -4.04
C LEU A 124 7.48 0.14 -3.79
N GLY A 125 7.38 -0.44 -2.59
CA GLY A 125 6.24 -1.29 -2.24
C GLY A 125 4.93 -0.50 -2.20
N CYS A 126 4.91 0.71 -1.63
CA CYS A 126 3.70 1.54 -1.58
C CYS A 126 3.22 1.90 -2.98
N VAL A 127 4.14 2.35 -3.83
CA VAL A 127 3.89 2.69 -5.22
C VAL A 127 3.36 1.49 -6.00
N GLY A 128 4.01 0.33 -5.84
CA GLY A 128 3.58 -0.91 -6.48
C GLY A 128 2.15 -1.31 -6.10
N VAL A 129 1.74 -1.14 -4.83
CA VAL A 129 0.34 -1.36 -4.40
C VAL A 129 -0.62 -0.43 -5.12
N PHE A 130 -0.26 0.84 -5.33
CA PHE A 130 -1.15 1.82 -5.95
C PHE A 130 -1.29 1.65 -7.46
N VAL A 131 -0.33 1.00 -8.13
CA VAL A 131 -0.37 0.81 -9.59
C VAL A 131 -0.72 -0.60 -10.02
N ALA A 132 -0.60 -1.62 -9.14
CA ALA A 132 -0.86 -3.00 -9.50
C ALA A 132 -2.34 -3.27 -9.76
N LEU A 133 -2.63 -3.86 -10.92
CA LEU A 133 -3.96 -4.28 -11.37
C LEU A 133 -4.03 -5.80 -11.58
N ASP A 134 -3.18 -6.57 -10.91
CA ASP A 134 -3.25 -8.04 -10.85
C ASP A 134 -3.20 -8.47 -9.38
N VAL A 135 -3.99 -9.48 -9.01
CA VAL A 135 -4.09 -9.97 -7.62
C VAL A 135 -2.73 -10.33 -7.01
N LEU A 136 -1.89 -11.10 -7.73
CA LEU A 136 -0.60 -11.52 -7.20
C LEU A 136 0.41 -10.38 -7.22
N LEU A 137 0.38 -9.53 -8.24
CA LEU A 137 1.25 -8.37 -8.30
C LEU A 137 0.94 -7.39 -7.15
N PHE A 138 -0.36 -7.14 -6.90
CA PHE A 138 -0.82 -6.32 -5.78
C PHE A 138 -0.35 -6.92 -4.45
N PHE A 139 -0.57 -8.22 -4.24
CA PHE A 139 -0.17 -8.89 -3.01
C PHE A 139 1.35 -8.90 -2.79
N LEU A 140 2.13 -9.06 -3.87
CA LEU A 140 3.59 -8.99 -3.82
C LEU A 140 4.05 -7.63 -3.28
N PHE A 141 3.55 -6.53 -3.85
CA PHE A 141 3.93 -5.20 -3.38
C PHE A 141 3.37 -4.90 -1.97
N TRP A 142 2.18 -5.39 -1.67
CA TRP A 142 1.54 -5.26 -0.36
C TRP A 142 2.40 -5.84 0.77
N GLU A 143 2.97 -7.04 0.55
CA GLU A 143 3.91 -7.68 1.47
C GLU A 143 5.32 -7.08 1.39
N ALA A 144 5.76 -6.63 0.21
CA ALA A 144 7.08 -6.04 0.04
C ALA A 144 7.29 -4.79 0.90
N VAL A 145 6.24 -4.01 1.18
CA VAL A 145 6.29 -2.85 2.12
C VAL A 145 6.57 -3.28 3.56
N LEU A 146 6.15 -4.49 3.95
CA LEU A 146 6.19 -4.93 5.33
C LEU A 146 7.63 -5.17 5.82
N VAL A 147 8.43 -5.80 4.96
CA VAL A 147 9.83 -6.16 5.25
C VAL A 147 10.71 -4.95 5.61
N PRO A 148 10.79 -3.88 4.80
CA PRO A 148 11.63 -2.75 5.13
C PRO A 148 11.18 -2.03 6.40
N MET A 149 9.86 -1.91 6.62
CA MET A 149 9.32 -1.27 7.82
C MET A 149 9.62 -2.06 9.09
N PHE A 150 9.57 -3.39 9.04
CA PHE A 150 10.02 -4.24 10.14
C PHE A 150 11.47 -3.94 10.54
N PHE A 151 12.39 -3.80 9.57
CA PHE A 151 13.79 -3.49 9.84
C PHE A 151 14.00 -2.05 10.31
N ILE A 152 13.31 -1.07 9.71
CA ILE A 152 13.37 0.34 10.11
C ILE A 152 12.99 0.48 11.59
N ILE A 153 11.86 -0.10 12.00
CA ILE A 153 11.42 -0.09 13.40
C ILE A 153 12.42 -0.88 14.25
N GLY A 154 12.69 -2.14 13.92
CA GLY A 154 13.46 -3.05 14.77
C GLY A 154 14.93 -2.68 14.98
N TYR A 155 15.54 -1.93 14.05
CA TYR A 155 16.96 -1.57 14.11
C TYR A 155 17.23 -0.11 14.47
N TRP A 156 16.43 0.84 13.98
CA TRP A 156 16.58 2.28 14.27
C TRP A 156 15.58 2.83 15.29
N GLY A 157 14.61 2.03 15.71
CA GLY A 157 13.61 2.46 16.69
C GLY A 157 14.14 2.65 18.11
N GLY A 158 13.19 3.00 18.98
CA GLY A 158 13.37 3.28 20.41
C GLY A 158 13.64 2.06 21.29
N PRO A 159 13.48 2.20 22.62
CA PRO A 159 13.83 1.16 23.60
C PRO A 159 13.08 -0.17 23.42
N ARG A 160 11.79 -0.14 23.03
CA ARG A 160 10.97 -1.36 22.85
C ARG A 160 10.80 -1.76 21.39
N ARG A 161 11.68 -1.25 20.51
CA ARG A 161 11.64 -1.49 19.06
C ARG A 161 11.48 -2.95 18.63
N ARG A 162 12.07 -3.91 19.35
CA ARG A 162 11.96 -5.34 19.01
C ARG A 162 10.52 -5.84 19.19
N TYR A 163 9.91 -5.49 20.33
CA TYR A 163 8.51 -5.82 20.60
C TYR A 163 7.60 -5.17 19.57
N ALA A 164 7.76 -3.87 19.32
CA ALA A 164 6.93 -3.13 18.38
C ALA A 164 7.07 -3.65 16.94
N ALA A 165 8.28 -3.92 16.47
CA ALA A 165 8.52 -4.46 15.13
C ALA A 165 7.91 -5.86 14.94
N ILE A 166 8.10 -6.77 15.91
CA ILE A 166 7.52 -8.12 15.85
C ILE A 166 5.99 -8.06 15.91
N LYS A 167 5.44 -7.25 16.82
CA LYS A 167 3.98 -7.07 16.93
C LYS A 167 3.41 -6.54 15.62
N PHE A 168 3.97 -5.46 15.07
CA PHE A 168 3.59 -4.90 13.77
C PHE A 168 3.63 -5.95 12.67
N PHE A 169 4.73 -6.68 12.54
CA PHE A 169 4.92 -7.69 11.50
C PHE A 169 3.88 -8.80 11.61
N ILE A 170 3.72 -9.41 12.78
CA ILE A 170 2.78 -10.52 12.97
C ILE A 170 1.33 -10.05 12.76
N TYR A 171 0.94 -8.92 13.33
CA TYR A 171 -0.44 -8.40 13.19
C TYR A 171 -0.81 -8.20 11.73
N THR A 172 0.06 -7.51 10.99
CA THR A 172 -0.23 -7.13 9.60
C THR A 172 -0.01 -8.29 8.65
N HIS A 173 0.97 -9.17 8.87
CA HIS A 173 1.19 -10.33 8.02
C HIS A 173 0.04 -11.34 8.11
N VAL A 174 -0.44 -11.66 9.33
CA VAL A 174 -1.59 -12.56 9.50
C VAL A 174 -2.83 -12.01 8.80
N ALA A 175 -3.10 -10.71 8.93
CA ALA A 175 -4.19 -10.05 8.22
C ALA A 175 -4.01 -10.11 6.70
N SER A 176 -2.77 -10.00 6.22
CA SER A 176 -2.45 -10.04 4.80
C SER A 176 -2.66 -11.43 4.19
N VAL A 177 -2.43 -12.50 4.94
CA VAL A 177 -2.84 -13.85 4.51
C VAL A 177 -4.35 -13.92 4.27
N VAL A 178 -5.16 -13.27 5.12
CA VAL A 178 -6.61 -13.19 4.91
C VAL A 178 -6.96 -12.35 3.68
N VAL A 179 -6.22 -11.26 3.41
CA VAL A 179 -6.36 -10.50 2.15
C VAL A 179 -6.09 -11.41 0.95
N LEU A 180 -4.99 -12.17 0.94
CA LEU A 180 -4.66 -13.08 -0.16
C LEU A 180 -5.77 -14.11 -0.36
N VAL A 181 -6.24 -14.75 0.71
CA VAL A 181 -7.35 -15.71 0.63
C VAL A 181 -8.61 -15.04 0.06
N GLY A 182 -8.97 -13.85 0.52
CA GLY A 182 -10.12 -13.10 0.01
C GLY A 182 -10.00 -12.77 -1.47
N LEU A 183 -8.85 -12.28 -1.92
CA LEU A 183 -8.59 -11.97 -3.33
C LEU A 183 -8.61 -13.22 -4.22
N LEU A 184 -8.04 -14.33 -3.75
CA LEU A 184 -8.06 -15.60 -4.47
C LEU A 184 -9.48 -16.16 -4.58
N VAL A 185 -10.24 -16.18 -3.48
CA VAL A 185 -11.64 -16.64 -3.48
C VAL A 185 -12.46 -15.79 -4.44
N MET A 186 -12.28 -14.46 -4.43
CA MET A 186 -12.93 -13.55 -5.38
C MET A 186 -12.60 -13.90 -6.82
N ALA A 187 -11.31 -14.04 -7.14
CA ALA A 187 -10.85 -14.36 -8.49
C ALA A 187 -11.42 -15.70 -8.98
N PHE A 188 -11.40 -16.74 -8.13
CA PHE A 188 -11.91 -18.07 -8.49
C PHE A 188 -13.44 -18.10 -8.60
N TYR A 189 -14.17 -17.49 -7.66
CA TYR A 189 -15.62 -17.46 -7.70
C TYR A 189 -16.17 -16.64 -8.85
N SER A 190 -15.49 -15.55 -9.23
CA SER A 190 -15.90 -14.72 -10.36
C SER A 190 -15.88 -15.48 -11.70
N GLY A 191 -15.13 -16.58 -11.80
CA GLY A 191 -14.99 -17.33 -13.05
C GLY A 191 -14.20 -16.59 -14.14
N ALA A 192 -13.54 -15.48 -13.81
CA ALA A 192 -12.79 -14.64 -14.76
C ALA A 192 -11.62 -15.36 -15.45
N GLY A 193 -11.14 -16.49 -14.90
CA GLY A 193 -10.01 -17.25 -15.45
C GLY A 193 -8.67 -16.51 -15.45
N SER A 194 -8.59 -15.39 -14.73
CA SER A 194 -7.45 -14.46 -14.72
C SER A 194 -7.36 -13.76 -13.36
N PHE A 195 -6.15 -13.34 -12.99
CA PHE A 195 -5.90 -12.48 -11.83
C PHE A 195 -5.92 -10.98 -12.16
N ASP A 196 -6.16 -10.63 -13.42
CA ASP A 196 -6.31 -9.25 -13.86
C ASP A 196 -7.54 -8.59 -13.23
N TYR A 197 -7.35 -7.38 -12.70
CA TYR A 197 -8.37 -6.57 -12.04
C TYR A 197 -9.55 -6.29 -12.96
N GLY A 198 -9.31 -5.97 -14.24
CA GLY A 198 -10.37 -5.66 -15.19
C GLY A 198 -11.26 -6.86 -15.45
N ALA A 199 -10.67 -8.05 -15.60
CA ALA A 199 -11.40 -9.30 -15.79
C ALA A 199 -12.25 -9.65 -14.55
N ILE A 200 -11.67 -9.54 -13.35
CA ILE A 200 -12.39 -9.80 -12.09
C ILE A 200 -13.50 -8.77 -11.88
N TYR A 201 -13.22 -7.48 -12.12
CA TYR A 201 -14.19 -6.39 -11.98
C TYR A 201 -15.41 -6.58 -12.88
N ALA A 202 -15.20 -7.07 -14.11
CA ALA A 202 -16.29 -7.34 -15.05
C ALA A 202 -17.15 -8.56 -14.64
N ALA A 203 -16.55 -9.57 -14.01
CA ALA A 203 -17.21 -10.84 -13.68
C ALA A 203 -17.78 -10.89 -12.24
N ALA A 204 -17.23 -10.11 -11.31
CA ALA A 204 -17.67 -10.08 -9.91
C ALA A 204 -19.16 -9.73 -9.70
N PRO A 205 -19.84 -8.92 -10.54
CA PRO A 205 -21.28 -8.68 -10.42
C PRO A 205 -22.15 -9.94 -10.53
N ASP A 206 -21.67 -11.01 -11.15
CA ASP A 206 -22.41 -12.28 -11.29
C ASP A 206 -22.40 -13.12 -9.99
N LEU A 207 -21.58 -12.73 -9.01
CA LEU A 207 -21.58 -13.35 -7.68
C LEU A 207 -22.88 -13.03 -6.93
N SER A 208 -23.43 -14.03 -6.25
CA SER A 208 -24.54 -13.79 -5.33
C SER A 208 -24.14 -12.83 -4.21
N VAL A 209 -25.13 -12.10 -3.66
CA VAL A 209 -24.91 -11.16 -2.53
C VAL A 209 -24.19 -11.85 -1.36
N VAL A 210 -24.53 -13.11 -1.06
CA VAL A 210 -23.87 -13.87 0.02
C VAL A 210 -22.39 -14.11 -0.27
N GLN A 211 -22.04 -14.50 -1.49
CA GLN A 211 -20.64 -14.68 -1.90
C GLN A 211 -19.88 -13.37 -1.83
N GLN A 212 -20.45 -12.27 -2.35
CA GLN A 212 -19.83 -10.95 -2.26
C GLN A 212 -19.65 -10.52 -0.80
N SER A 213 -20.64 -10.71 0.07
CA SER A 213 -20.55 -10.36 1.49
C SER A 213 -19.46 -11.15 2.22
N LEU A 214 -19.32 -12.46 1.97
CA LEU A 214 -18.28 -13.28 2.59
C LEU A 214 -16.87 -12.82 2.21
N VAL A 215 -16.65 -12.58 0.91
CA VAL A 215 -15.38 -12.05 0.40
C VAL A 215 -15.13 -10.65 0.95
N PHE A 216 -16.16 -9.79 0.96
CA PHE A 216 -16.08 -8.42 1.48
C PHE A 216 -15.66 -8.41 2.95
N VAL A 217 -16.23 -9.26 3.80
CA VAL A 217 -15.85 -9.34 5.23
C VAL A 217 -14.41 -9.80 5.40
N ALA A 218 -13.92 -10.76 4.61
CA ALA A 218 -12.53 -11.19 4.65
C ALA A 218 -11.58 -10.04 4.25
N LEU A 219 -11.89 -9.32 3.18
CA LEU A 219 -11.13 -8.16 2.73
C LEU A 219 -11.22 -7.00 3.73
N LEU A 220 -12.39 -6.74 4.33
CA LEU A 220 -12.59 -5.72 5.36
C LEU A 220 -11.73 -6.02 6.59
N PHE A 221 -11.67 -7.27 7.04
CA PHE A 221 -10.77 -7.66 8.13
C PHE A 221 -9.30 -7.45 7.75
N GLY A 222 -8.86 -8.00 6.61
CA GLY A 222 -7.46 -7.97 6.20
C GLY A 222 -6.95 -6.55 5.96
N PHE A 223 -7.67 -5.77 5.16
CA PHE A 223 -7.36 -4.36 4.92
C PHE A 223 -7.58 -3.50 6.18
N GLY A 224 -8.62 -3.78 6.96
CA GLY A 224 -8.96 -3.05 8.17
C GLY A 224 -7.91 -3.15 9.27
N VAL A 225 -7.18 -4.26 9.36
CA VAL A 225 -6.03 -4.36 10.28
C VAL A 225 -4.94 -3.36 9.91
N LYS A 226 -4.66 -3.16 8.61
CA LYS A 226 -3.66 -2.18 8.13
C LYS A 226 -4.22 -0.75 8.09
N PHE A 227 -5.54 -0.59 7.91
CA PHE A 227 -6.32 0.64 8.03
C PHE A 227 -6.93 0.77 9.45
N PRO A 228 -6.09 0.68 10.48
CA PRO A 228 -6.36 0.25 11.87
C PRO A 228 -7.80 0.47 12.39
N ILE A 229 -8.75 -0.39 12.00
CA ILE A 229 -10.14 -0.35 12.49
C ILE A 229 -10.22 -0.93 13.91
N VAL A 230 -11.21 -0.53 14.71
CA VAL A 230 -11.50 -1.21 15.98
C VAL A 230 -12.08 -2.61 15.69
N PRO A 231 -11.64 -3.67 16.40
CA PRO A 231 -10.65 -3.71 17.49
C PRO A 231 -9.19 -3.96 17.06
N PHE A 232 -8.91 -4.05 15.77
CA PHE A 232 -7.63 -4.47 15.19
C PHE A 232 -6.59 -3.35 15.00
N HIS A 233 -6.49 -2.41 15.94
CA HIS A 233 -5.59 -1.24 15.85
C HIS A 233 -4.41 -1.28 16.83
N THR A 234 -4.32 -2.27 17.72
CA THR A 234 -3.39 -2.23 18.86
C THR A 234 -1.90 -2.31 18.50
N TRP A 235 -1.57 -2.72 17.27
CA TRP A 235 -0.20 -2.69 16.76
C TRP A 235 0.28 -1.27 16.44
N LEU A 236 -0.65 -0.38 16.06
CA LEU A 236 -0.37 0.94 15.53
C LEU A 236 0.34 1.86 16.54
N PRO A 237 -0.17 2.06 17.78
CA PRO A 237 0.48 2.97 18.73
C PRO A 237 1.90 2.52 19.10
N ASP A 238 2.12 1.22 19.28
CA ASP A 238 3.44 0.69 19.63
C ASP A 238 4.44 0.87 18.47
N ALA A 239 4.00 0.60 17.23
CA ALA A 239 4.82 0.79 16.04
C ALA A 239 5.21 2.27 15.85
N HIS A 240 4.26 3.19 16.00
CA HIS A 240 4.52 4.63 15.87
C HIS A 240 5.44 5.16 16.95
N VAL A 241 5.16 4.86 18.22
CA VAL A 241 5.98 5.33 19.35
C VAL A 241 7.43 4.90 19.17
N GLU A 242 7.67 3.65 18.80
CA GLU A 242 9.03 3.12 18.68
C GLU A 242 9.71 3.42 17.34
N ALA A 243 8.98 3.70 16.25
CA ALA A 243 9.59 4.00 14.96
C ALA A 243 10.47 5.27 15.01
N PRO A 244 11.63 5.32 14.34
CA PRO A 244 12.34 6.58 14.14
C PRO A 244 11.46 7.58 13.36
N THR A 245 11.69 8.90 13.49
CA THR A 245 10.81 9.93 12.91
C THR A 245 10.55 9.72 11.41
N GLY A 246 11.59 9.46 10.61
CA GLY A 246 11.43 9.18 9.18
C GLY A 246 10.59 7.92 8.90
N GLY A 247 10.76 6.87 9.73
CA GLY A 247 9.92 5.68 9.67
C GLY A 247 8.46 5.96 10.05
N SER A 248 8.22 6.81 11.05
CA SER A 248 6.87 7.19 11.46
C SER A 248 6.13 8.02 10.41
N VAL A 249 6.84 8.88 9.66
CA VAL A 249 6.27 9.63 8.52
C VAL A 249 5.79 8.67 7.45
N LEU A 250 6.60 7.67 7.05
CA LEU A 250 6.18 6.68 6.05
C LEU A 250 5.07 5.77 6.58
N LEU A 251 5.14 5.36 7.85
CA LEU A 251 4.11 4.55 8.50
C LEU A 251 2.76 5.28 8.46
N ALA A 252 2.67 6.49 9.03
CA ALA A 252 1.43 7.26 9.15
C ALA A 252 0.95 7.76 7.78
N GLY A 253 1.88 8.29 6.99
CA GLY A 253 1.60 8.98 5.74
C GLY A 253 1.22 8.02 4.61
N LEU A 254 1.79 6.82 4.56
CA LEU A 254 1.63 5.90 3.43
C LEU A 254 1.01 4.56 3.84
N LEU A 255 1.57 3.86 4.82
CA LEU A 255 1.16 2.47 5.10
C LEU A 255 -0.32 2.34 5.47
N LEU A 256 -0.85 3.29 6.23
CA LEU A 256 -2.28 3.30 6.58
C LEU A 256 -3.15 3.54 5.33
N LYS A 257 -2.67 4.31 4.35
CA LYS A 257 -3.39 4.60 3.11
C LYS A 257 -3.48 3.36 2.23
N LEU A 258 -2.51 2.44 2.31
CA LEU A 258 -2.58 1.16 1.61
C LEU A 258 -3.83 0.37 1.99
N GLY A 259 -4.16 0.29 3.29
CA GLY A 259 -5.35 -0.42 3.75
C GLY A 259 -6.65 0.19 3.24
N GLY A 260 -6.78 1.52 3.32
CA GLY A 260 -7.95 2.22 2.76
C GLY A 260 -8.04 2.08 1.24
N TYR A 261 -6.91 2.20 0.54
CA TYR A 261 -6.82 1.99 -0.91
C TYR A 261 -7.28 0.59 -1.31
N GLY A 262 -6.74 -0.45 -0.66
CA GLY A 262 -7.13 -1.84 -0.90
C GLY A 262 -8.61 -2.09 -0.65
N LEU A 263 -9.14 -1.54 0.46
CA LEU A 263 -10.57 -1.65 0.79
C LEU A 263 -11.45 -1.01 -0.29
N ILE A 264 -11.12 0.19 -0.75
CA ILE A 264 -11.88 0.85 -1.82
C ILE A 264 -11.74 0.07 -3.13
N ARG A 265 -10.50 -0.17 -3.58
CA ARG A 265 -10.17 -0.75 -4.88
C ARG A 265 -10.72 -2.16 -5.06
N TRP A 266 -10.46 -3.04 -4.09
CA TRP A 266 -10.71 -4.48 -4.22
C TRP A 266 -11.97 -4.95 -3.50
N ALA A 267 -12.44 -4.25 -2.47
CA ALA A 267 -13.65 -4.65 -1.76
C ALA A 267 -14.86 -3.83 -2.22
N VAL A 268 -14.84 -2.50 -2.08
CA VAL A 268 -16.01 -1.66 -2.37
C VAL A 268 -16.35 -1.62 -3.87
N LEU A 269 -15.36 -1.35 -4.72
CA LEU A 269 -15.61 -1.18 -6.16
C LEU A 269 -15.92 -2.50 -6.87
N VAL A 270 -15.29 -3.61 -6.46
CA VAL A 270 -15.47 -4.93 -7.10
C VAL A 270 -16.69 -5.67 -6.55
N LEU A 271 -17.06 -5.46 -5.28
CA LEU A 271 -18.13 -6.20 -4.59
C LEU A 271 -19.25 -5.25 -4.09
N PRO A 272 -19.89 -4.46 -4.97
CA PRO A 272 -20.81 -3.40 -4.56
C PRO A 272 -22.03 -3.94 -3.80
N SER A 273 -22.59 -5.09 -4.19
CA SER A 273 -23.75 -5.67 -3.49
C SER A 273 -23.37 -6.24 -2.11
N GLY A 274 -22.17 -6.83 -2.01
CA GLY A 274 -21.61 -7.29 -0.75
C GLY A 274 -21.37 -6.14 0.23
N PHE A 275 -20.84 -5.02 -0.26
CA PHE A 275 -20.67 -3.79 0.52
C PHE A 275 -22.01 -3.23 0.98
N LEU A 276 -22.98 -3.00 0.09
CA LEU A 276 -24.28 -2.43 0.45
C LEU A 276 -25.04 -3.29 1.47
N HIS A 277 -24.91 -4.61 1.39
CA HIS A 277 -25.50 -5.50 2.39
C HIS A 277 -24.80 -5.40 3.76
N MET A 278 -23.49 -5.12 3.79
CA MET A 278 -22.66 -5.02 5.00
C MET A 278 -22.43 -3.58 5.46
N ASP A 279 -23.02 -2.58 4.81
CA ASP A 279 -22.82 -1.17 5.13
C ASP A 279 -23.20 -0.79 6.58
N PRO A 280 -24.19 -1.41 7.26
CA PRO A 280 -24.49 -1.05 8.64
C PRO A 280 -23.35 -1.48 9.58
N LEU A 281 -22.70 -2.61 9.28
CA LEU A 281 -21.51 -3.07 10.01
C LEU A 281 -20.33 -2.12 9.80
N VAL A 282 -20.11 -1.65 8.56
CA VAL A 282 -19.04 -0.71 8.24
C VAL A 282 -19.26 0.62 8.96
N TYR A 283 -20.47 1.17 8.94
CA TYR A 283 -20.80 2.40 9.68
C TYR A 283 -20.64 2.23 11.18
N PHE A 284 -21.04 1.09 11.73
CA PHE A 284 -20.85 0.79 13.15
C PHE A 284 -19.35 0.75 13.52
N ILE A 285 -18.53 0.02 12.76
CA ILE A 285 -17.08 -0.04 12.97
C ILE A 285 -16.44 1.33 12.84
N ALA A 286 -16.84 2.13 11.84
CA ALA A 286 -16.33 3.48 11.63
C ALA A 286 -16.66 4.40 12.82
N PHE A 287 -17.92 4.40 13.26
CA PHE A 287 -18.36 5.16 14.43
C PHE A 287 -17.57 4.79 15.69
N VAL A 288 -17.47 3.48 15.98
CA VAL A 288 -16.72 3.00 17.15
C VAL A 288 -15.24 3.34 17.02
N SER A 289 -14.64 3.25 15.83
CA SER A 289 -13.22 3.58 15.61
C SER A 289 -12.93 5.05 15.88
N ILE A 290 -13.80 5.96 15.44
CA ILE A 290 -13.68 7.40 15.71
C ILE A 290 -13.83 7.68 17.21
N ALA A 291 -14.90 7.16 17.83
CA ALA A 291 -15.19 7.39 19.24
C ALA A 291 -14.09 6.82 20.14
N TRP A 292 -13.71 5.55 19.94
CA TRP A 292 -12.70 4.87 20.74
C TRP A 292 -11.31 5.49 20.57
N GLY A 293 -10.90 5.78 19.33
CA GLY A 293 -9.62 6.44 19.06
C GLY A 293 -9.52 7.79 19.78
N SER A 294 -10.59 8.57 19.76
CA SER A 294 -10.65 9.87 20.45
C SER A 294 -10.53 9.76 21.97
N VAL A 295 -11.25 8.81 22.59
CA VAL A 295 -11.18 8.56 24.04
C VAL A 295 -9.80 8.07 24.45
N VAL A 296 -9.22 7.14 23.69
CA VAL A 296 -7.87 6.62 23.96
C VAL A 296 -6.83 7.73 23.83
N ALA A 297 -6.93 8.62 22.84
CA ALA A 297 -6.02 9.75 22.67
C ALA A 297 -6.04 10.70 23.88
N LEU A 298 -7.22 11.04 24.42
CA LEU A 298 -7.37 11.89 25.62
C LEU A 298 -6.67 11.29 26.86
N SER A 299 -6.56 9.97 26.93
CA SER A 299 -5.90 9.27 28.04
C SER A 299 -4.37 9.15 27.88
N GLN A 300 -3.83 9.47 26.70
CA GLN A 300 -2.39 9.33 26.44
C GLN A 300 -1.59 10.46 27.11
N ARG A 301 -0.46 10.07 27.71
CA ARG A 301 0.54 11.02 28.26
C ARG A 301 1.75 11.19 27.34
N ASP A 302 1.97 10.24 26.43
CA ASP A 302 3.04 10.28 25.46
C ASP A 302 2.53 11.00 24.19
N LEU A 303 3.20 12.10 23.81
CA LEU A 303 2.78 12.94 22.68
C LEU A 303 2.76 12.16 21.37
N LYS A 304 3.73 11.27 21.16
CA LYS A 304 3.86 10.49 19.92
C LYS A 304 2.84 9.37 19.84
N ARG A 305 2.38 8.88 20.98
CA ARG A 305 1.29 7.91 21.09
C ARG A 305 -0.09 8.55 20.93
N MET A 306 -0.21 9.81 21.29
CA MET A 306 -1.45 10.59 21.21
C MET A 306 -1.80 10.95 19.76
N VAL A 307 -0.79 11.31 18.95
CA VAL A 307 -0.92 11.55 17.51
C VAL A 307 -1.10 10.23 16.76
#